data_AF-A0A7R9I273-F1
#
_entry.id   AF-A0A7R9I273-F1
#
_cell.length_a   1.000
_cell.length_b   1.000
_cell.length_c   1.000
_cell.angle_alpha   90.00
_cell.angle_beta   90.00
_cell.angle_gamma   90.00
#
_symmetry.space_group_name_H-M   'P 1'
#
loop_
_entity.id
_entity.type
_entity.pdbx_description
1 polymer ?
#
loop_
_entity_poly.entity_id
_entity_poly.type
_entity_poly.pdbx_seq_one_letter_code
_entity_poly.pdbx_strand_id
1 'polypeptide(L)' 'MGLENKSEDGGGEREHATALYLACRHLPSPLLSSPGERVGMLSEAAKTLERIGDKKRLDDCYRLMKSLGSSSVTN' A
#
# COMPACT_ATOMS: atom_id res chain seq x y z
N MET A 1 6.51 -11.19 -17.66
CA MET A 1 5.99 -9.83 -17.89
C MET A 1 4.66 -9.75 -17.17
N GLY A 2 4.52 -8.82 -16.23
CA GLY A 2 3.27 -8.40 -15.59
C GLY A 2 2.48 -9.44 -14.78
N LEU A 3 2.69 -9.50 -13.46
CA LEU A 3 1.70 -10.07 -12.54
C LEU A 3 0.56 -9.06 -12.37
N GLU A 4 -0.22 -8.87 -13.43
CA GLU A 4 -1.41 -8.02 -13.43
C GLU A 4 -2.59 -8.83 -12.87
N ASN A 5 -2.64 -8.97 -11.54
CA ASN A 5 -3.89 -9.29 -10.84
C ASN A 5 -4.30 -8.05 -10.05
N LYS A 6 -4.82 -7.05 -10.78
CA LYS A 6 -5.54 -5.93 -10.21
C LYS A 6 -6.85 -6.49 -9.66
N SER A 7 -6.86 -6.85 -8.37
CA SER A 7 -8.04 -7.37 -7.68
C SER A 7 -9.09 -6.26 -7.60
N GLU A 8 -9.97 -6.21 -8.60
CA GLU A 8 -11.19 -5.43 -8.61
C GLU A 8 -12.35 -6.37 -8.25
N ASP A 9 -12.89 -6.24 -7.04
CA ASP A 9 -14.26 -6.68 -6.75
C ASP A 9 -14.90 -5.74 -5.73
N GLY A 10 -15.99 -5.09 -6.16
CA GLY A 10 -16.62 -3.92 -5.54
C GLY A 10 -17.42 -4.18 -4.25
N GLY A 11 -17.08 -5.21 -3.48
CA GLY A 11 -17.68 -5.50 -2.16
C GLY A 11 -16.69 -5.50 -0.99
N GLY A 12 -15.39 -5.53 -1.25
CA GLY A 12 -14.34 -5.76 -0.25
C GLY A 12 -13.38 -4.61 -0.06
N GLU A 13 -13.83 -3.36 -0.01
CA GLU A 13 -12.97 -2.17 0.13
C GLU A 13 -12.00 -2.30 1.33
N ARG A 14 -12.49 -2.84 2.44
CA ARG A 14 -11.67 -3.11 3.62
C ARG A 14 -10.64 -4.22 3.39
N GLU A 15 -11.03 -5.30 2.72
CA GLU A 15 -10.13 -6.40 2.35
C GLU A 15 -9.07 -5.95 1.34
N HIS A 16 -9.45 -5.13 0.36
CA HIS A 16 -8.55 -4.57 -0.65
C HIS A 16 -7.46 -3.70 0.00
N ALA A 17 -7.85 -2.77 0.88
CA ALA A 17 -6.90 -1.97 1.64
C ALA A 17 -5.97 -2.83 2.51
N THR A 18 -6.49 -3.90 3.10
CA THR A 18 -5.72 -4.86 3.91
C THR A 18 -4.71 -5.61 3.05
N ALA A 19 -5.12 -6.10 1.88
CA ALA A 19 -4.27 -6.85 0.97
C ALA A 19 -3.12 -5.99 0.46
N LEU A 20 -3.39 -4.74 0.05
CA LEU A 20 -2.36 -3.78 -0.36
C LEU A 20 -1.38 -3.46 0.78
N TYR A 21 -1.89 -3.23 2.00
CA TYR A 21 -1.05 -2.98 3.17
C TYR A 21 -0.15 -4.17 3.51
N LEU A 22 -0.73 -5.38 3.55
CA LEU A 22 0.01 -6.62 3.82
C LEU A 22 1.03 -6.91 2.72
N ALA A 23 0.66 -6.70 1.45
CA ALA A 23 1.58 -6.80 0.33
C ALA A 23 2.79 -5.88 0.57
N CYS A 24 2.58 -4.59 0.89
CA CYS A 24 3.67 -3.66 1.14
C CYS A 24 4.52 -3.99 2.39
N ARG A 25 3.95 -4.71 3.37
CA ARG A 25 4.63 -5.12 4.61
C ARG A 25 5.37 -6.45 4.51
N HIS A 26 4.87 -7.36 3.69
CA HIS A 26 5.41 -8.72 3.52
C HIS A 26 6.22 -8.90 2.24
N LEU A 27 6.09 -8.01 1.25
CA LEU A 27 6.87 -8.10 0.02
C LEU A 27 8.28 -7.52 0.22
N PRO A 28 9.33 -8.31 -0.01
CA PRO A 28 10.71 -7.82 0.03
C PRO A 28 10.98 -6.83 -1.11
N SER A 29 11.82 -5.82 -0.83
CA SER A 29 12.27 -4.77 -1.76
C SER A 29 12.60 -5.19 -3.20
N PRO A 30 13.22 -6.36 -3.48
CA PRO A 30 13.47 -6.79 -4.86
C PRO A 30 12.23 -7.20 -5.68
N LEU A 31 11.06 -7.43 -5.06
CA LEU A 31 9.84 -7.88 -5.74
C LEU A 31 8.85 -6.75 -6.05
N LEU A 32 9.07 -5.55 -5.53
CA LEU A 32 8.25 -4.37 -5.81
C LEU A 32 9.09 -3.38 -6.63
N SER A 33 8.62 -3.01 -7.82
CA SER A 33 9.38 -2.18 -8.73
C SER A 33 9.47 -0.76 -8.17
N SER A 34 10.61 -0.42 -7.58
CA SER A 34 10.93 0.93 -7.08
C SER A 34 10.16 1.40 -5.83
N PRO A 35 10.79 2.22 -4.96
CA PRO A 35 10.15 2.78 -3.77
C PRO A 35 8.89 3.62 -4.08
N GLY A 36 8.81 4.22 -5.28
CA GLY A 36 7.65 5.00 -5.73
C GLY A 36 6.38 4.17 -5.97
N GLU A 37 6.50 2.95 -6.50
CA GLU A 37 5.34 2.08 -6.78
C GLU A 37 4.69 1.59 -5.47
N ARG A 38 5.53 1.24 -4.48
CA ARG A 38 5.07 0.85 -3.14
C ARG A 38 4.31 1.97 -2.43
N VAL A 39 4.79 3.21 -2.56
CA VAL A 39 4.12 4.40 -2.02
C VAL A 39 2.78 4.63 -2.74
N GLY A 40 2.72 4.44 -4.06
CA GLY A 40 1.47 4.50 -4.83
C GLY A 40 0.45 3.47 -4.38
N MET A 41 0.88 2.22 -4.17
CA MET A 41 0.01 1.13 -3.67
C MET A 41 -0.54 1.42 -2.26
N LEU A 42 0.31 1.91 -1.35
CA LEU A 42 -0.13 2.32 -0.01
C LEU A 42 -1.06 3.54 -0.05
N SER A 43 -0.86 4.46 -0.99
CA SER A 43 -1.73 5.62 -1.16
C SER A 43 -3.12 5.22 -1.62
N GLU A 44 -3.23 4.22 -2.49
CA GLU A 44 -4.52 3.67 -2.91
C GLU A 44 -5.20 2.95 -1.75
N ALA A 45 -4.46 2.15 -0.97
CA ALA A 45 -4.97 1.53 0.25
C ALA A 45 -5.49 2.58 1.24
N ALA A 46 -4.73 3.66 1.45
CA ALA A 46 -5.12 4.77 2.32
C ALA A 46 -6.42 5.42 1.87
N LYS A 47 -6.58 5.75 0.57
CA LYS A 47 -7.83 6.31 0.03
C LYS A 47 -9.04 5.42 0.31
N THR A 48 -8.89 4.11 0.17
CA THR A 48 -9.96 3.16 0.47
C THR A 48 -10.30 3.17 1.96
N LEU A 49 -9.30 3.25 2.85
CA LEU A 49 -9.49 3.37 4.29
C LEU A 49 -10.17 4.69 4.69
N GLU A 50 -9.85 5.81 4.03
CA GLU A 50 -10.55 7.08 4.22
C GLU A 50 -12.02 6.97 3.84
N ARG A 51 -12.30 6.34 2.70
CA ARG A 51 -13.67 6.17 2.19
C ARG A 51 -14.55 5.35 3.14
N ILE A 52 -14.02 4.26 3.71
CA ILE A 52 -14.76 3.44 4.68
C ILE A 52 -14.69 3.99 6.12
N GLY A 53 -13.91 5.05 6.36
CA GLY A 53 -13.78 5.70 7.68
C GLY A 53 -12.83 5.00 8.67
N ASP A 54 -11.95 4.11 8.21
CA ASP A 54 -11.04 3.31 9.05
C ASP A 54 -9.76 4.09 9.41
N LYS A 55 -9.91 5.08 10.30
CA LYS A 55 -8.84 5.98 10.74
C LYS A 55 -7.62 5.26 11.32
N LYS A 56 -7.82 4.10 11.97
CA LYS A 56 -6.75 3.35 12.64
C LYS A 56 -5.75 2.83 11.61
N ARG A 57 -6.26 2.11 10.62
CA ARG A 57 -5.45 1.57 9.51
C ARG A 57 -4.92 2.67 8.61
N LEU A 58 -5.65 3.78 8.48
CA LEU A 58 -5.18 4.95 7.73
C LEU A 58 -3.86 5.48 8.29
N ASP A 59 -3.77 5.69 9.60
CA ASP A 59 -2.53 6.14 10.27
C ASP A 59 -1.39 5.14 10.05
N ASP A 60 -1.67 3.85 10.19
CA ASP A 60 -0.70 2.78 9.91
C ASP A 60 -0.19 2.82 8.46
N CYS A 61 -1.08 3.03 7.48
CA CYS A 61 -0.73 3.18 6.06
C CYS A 61 0.18 4.40 5.84
N TYR A 62 -0.17 5.57 6.38
CA TYR A 62 0.66 6.77 6.26
C TYR A 62 2.00 6.61 6.95
N ARG A 63 2.06 5.99 8.12
CA ARG A 63 3.29 5.70 8.85
C ARG A 63 4.21 4.77 8.06
N LEU A 64 3.64 3.69 7.50
CA LEU A 64 4.38 2.76 6.67
C LEU A 64 4.89 3.46 5.40
N MET A 65 4.06 4.25 4.73
CA MET A 65 4.44 5.04 3.56
C MET A 65 5.59 6.01 3.89
N LYS A 66 5.56 6.68 5.05
CA LYS A 66 6.64 7.56 5.51
C LYS A 66 7.93 6.79 5.77
N SER A 67 7.84 5.63 6.42
CA SER A 67 8.98 4.75 6.67
C SER A 67 9.63 4.25 5.38
N LEU A 68 8.82 4.03 4.34
CA LEU A 68 9.28 3.58 3.03
C LEU A 68 9.84 4.72 2.18
N GLY A 69 9.17 5.88 2.15
CA GLY A 69 9.64 7.08 1.45
C GLY A 69 10.93 7.67 2.04
N SER A 70 11.16 7.47 3.35
CA SER A 70 12.41 7.87 4.01
C SER A 70 13.60 6.98 3.65
N SER A 71 13.41 5.86 2.94
CA SER A 71 14.51 5.01 2.48
C SER A 71 15.14 5.44 1.14
N SER A 72 14.67 6.55 0.55
CA SER A 72 15.22 7.11 -0.69
C SER A 72 16.34 8.15 -0.48
N VAL A 73 16.83 8.36 0.74
CA VAL A 73 18.06 9.15 0.97
C VAL A 73 19.28 8.22 0.97
N THR A 74 19.74 7.86 -0.23
CA THR A 74 21.13 7.44 -0.42
C THR A 74 21.98 8.71 -0.35
N ASN A 75 22.78 8.82 0.71
CA ASN A 75 23.88 9.77 0.83
C ASN A 75 25.08 9.29 0.02
#